data_AF-A0A835GUX3-F1
#
_entry.id   AF-A0A835GUX3-F1
#
_cell.length_a   1.000
_cell.length_b   1.000
_cell.length_c   1.000
_cell.angle_alpha   90.00
_cell.angle_beta   90.00
_cell.angle_gamma   90.00
#
_symmetry.space_group_name_H-M   'P 1'
#
loop_
_entity.id
_entity.type
_entity.pdbx_description
1 polymer ?
#
loop_
_entity_poly.entity_id
_entity_poly.type
_entity_poly.pdbx_seq_one_letter_code
_entity_poly.pdbx_strand_id
1 'polypeptide(L)'
;EMSYNNYLDADAAWNCVSEFEKPTCVIVKHTNPCGVASRENILEAYRLAVKADPVSAFGGIVAFNVEVDEGLEILRGKSKTLRILEANKNKQGKLSLRQVGGGWLVQDSDDLTPQDIQFKVVSERTPLENELHDAEFAWLCVKHVKSNAIVIAKDDCMLGMGSGQPNRVESLRIALRKAGDEVKGAALASDAFFPFAWNDAVEEACKSGIGAIAEPGGSIRDNDAIDCCNKYGVSLLFTNVRHFRH
;
A
#
# COMPACT_ATOMS: atom_id res chain seq x y z
N GLU A 1 -8.81 -28.11 -2.78
CA GLU A 1 -9.81 -27.19 -3.37
C GLU A 1 -9.69 -25.80 -2.76
N MET A 2 -9.92 -24.77 -3.58
CA MET A 2 -9.91 -23.35 -3.20
C MET A 2 -11.33 -22.93 -2.75
N SER A 3 -11.44 -22.21 -1.64
CA SER A 3 -12.73 -21.60 -1.25
C SER A 3 -12.99 -20.31 -2.02
N TYR A 4 -14.24 -19.83 -2.00
CA TYR A 4 -14.63 -18.53 -2.54
C TYR A 4 -13.73 -17.39 -2.04
N ASN A 5 -13.51 -17.32 -0.72
CA ASN A 5 -12.65 -16.29 -0.13
C ASN A 5 -11.18 -16.46 -0.52
N ASN A 6 -10.71 -17.69 -0.75
CA ASN A 6 -9.35 -17.88 -1.23
C ASN A 6 -9.15 -17.32 -2.64
N TYR A 7 -10.15 -17.40 -3.52
CA TYR A 7 -10.04 -16.76 -4.84
C TYR A 7 -9.99 -15.24 -4.73
N LEU A 8 -10.82 -14.62 -3.88
CA LEU A 8 -10.80 -13.17 -3.69
C LEU A 8 -9.47 -12.67 -3.11
N ASP A 9 -8.94 -13.35 -2.10
CA ASP A 9 -7.67 -12.96 -1.48
C ASP A 9 -6.48 -13.26 -2.40
N ALA A 10 -6.53 -14.33 -3.22
CA ALA A 10 -5.48 -14.66 -4.18
C ALA A 10 -5.46 -13.67 -5.34
N ASP A 11 -6.62 -13.26 -5.84
CA ASP A 11 -6.73 -12.20 -6.85
C ASP A 11 -6.20 -10.87 -6.31
N ALA A 12 -6.58 -10.47 -5.09
CA ALA A 12 -6.06 -9.26 -4.45
C ALA A 12 -4.54 -9.30 -4.26
N ALA A 13 -3.99 -10.43 -3.80
CA ALA A 13 -2.55 -10.60 -3.61
C ALA A 13 -1.80 -10.58 -4.95
N TRP A 14 -2.33 -11.27 -5.96
CA TRP A 14 -1.71 -11.36 -7.29
C TRP A 14 -1.74 -10.01 -8.02
N ASN A 15 -2.86 -9.30 -7.95
CA ASN A 15 -3.00 -7.95 -8.54
C ASN A 15 -2.00 -6.99 -7.91
N CYS A 16 -1.84 -7.01 -6.57
CA CYS A 16 -0.88 -6.15 -5.89
C CYS A 16 0.58 -6.51 -6.20
N VAL A 17 0.97 -7.78 -6.09
CA VAL A 17 2.38 -8.18 -6.31
C VAL A 17 2.83 -7.97 -7.76
N SER A 18 1.89 -8.06 -8.71
CA SER A 18 2.18 -7.89 -10.15
C SER A 18 2.58 -6.47 -10.54
N GLU A 19 2.31 -5.47 -9.69
CA GLU A 19 2.65 -4.07 -9.96
C GLU A 19 4.12 -3.73 -9.67
N PHE A 20 4.82 -4.60 -8.95
CA PHE A 20 6.23 -4.39 -8.61
C PHE A 20 7.16 -5.04 -9.63
N GLU A 21 8.24 -4.34 -9.98
CA GLU A 21 9.30 -4.86 -10.85
C GLU A 21 10.39 -5.60 -10.07
N LYS A 22 10.78 -5.08 -8.89
CA LYS A 22 11.73 -5.75 -7.98
C LYS A 22 11.12 -7.05 -7.45
N PRO A 23 11.92 -8.03 -6.99
CA PRO A 23 11.37 -9.19 -6.32
C PRO A 23 10.62 -8.77 -5.05
N THR A 24 9.33 -9.12 -4.97
CA THR A 24 8.40 -8.61 -3.97
C THR A 24 7.55 -9.74 -3.40
N CYS A 25 7.31 -9.65 -2.09
CA CYS A 25 6.33 -10.46 -1.39
C CYS A 25 5.15 -9.58 -0.96
N VAL A 26 3.93 -10.02 -1.25
CA VAL A 26 2.69 -9.43 -0.75
C VAL A 26 1.95 -10.47 0.09
N ILE A 27 1.43 -10.05 1.24
CA ILE A 27 0.58 -10.86 2.11
C ILE A 27 -0.77 -10.17 2.23
N VAL A 28 -1.84 -10.89 1.87
CA VAL A 28 -3.22 -10.40 1.92
C VAL A 28 -4.04 -11.18 2.93
N LYS A 29 -4.95 -10.46 3.60
CA LYS A 29 -6.05 -11.06 4.36
C LYS A 29 -7.30 -10.23 4.18
N HIS A 30 -8.41 -10.87 3.84
CA HIS A 30 -9.68 -10.18 3.61
C HIS A 30 -9.56 -9.04 2.58
N THR A 31 -8.92 -9.33 1.45
CA THR A 31 -8.69 -8.45 0.29
C THR A 31 -7.83 -7.22 0.54
N ASN A 32 -7.19 -7.10 1.71
CA ASN A 32 -6.27 -6.03 2.05
C ASN A 32 -4.85 -6.55 2.20
N PRO A 33 -3.83 -5.89 1.60
CA PRO A 33 -2.44 -6.23 1.86
C PRO A 33 -2.08 -5.84 3.30
N CYS A 34 -1.78 -6.82 4.14
CA CYS A 34 -1.32 -6.60 5.51
C CYS A 34 0.21 -6.50 5.62
N GLY A 35 0.94 -6.92 4.57
CA GLY A 35 2.38 -6.76 4.47
C GLY A 35 2.85 -6.79 3.02
N VAL A 36 3.77 -5.89 2.68
CA VAL A 36 4.39 -5.78 1.34
C VAL A 36 5.85 -5.43 1.53
N ALA A 37 6.75 -6.12 0.84
CA ALA A 37 8.17 -5.79 0.87
C ALA A 37 8.88 -6.24 -0.41
N SER A 38 9.81 -5.42 -0.89
CA SER A 38 10.67 -5.73 -2.04
C SER A 38 12.13 -5.85 -1.62
N ARG A 39 12.78 -6.95 -1.97
CA ARG A 39 14.22 -7.20 -1.70
C ARG A 39 14.80 -8.04 -2.82
N GLU A 40 16.10 -7.93 -3.07
CA GLU A 40 16.79 -8.83 -4.02
C GLU A 40 16.61 -10.30 -3.62
N ASN A 41 16.66 -10.59 -2.32
CA ASN A 41 16.38 -11.90 -1.78
C ASN A 41 14.89 -12.03 -1.40
N ILE A 42 14.16 -12.91 -2.10
CA ILE A 42 12.72 -13.10 -1.89
C ILE A 42 12.37 -13.64 -0.49
N LEU A 43 13.27 -14.38 0.16
CA LEU A 43 13.08 -14.84 1.53
C LEU A 43 13.18 -13.67 2.54
N GLU A 44 14.04 -12.70 2.26
CA GLU A 44 14.12 -11.47 3.06
C GLU A 44 12.86 -10.62 2.87
N ALA A 45 12.41 -10.43 1.62
CA ALA A 45 11.15 -9.78 1.32
C ALA A 45 9.97 -10.44 2.07
N TYR A 46 9.89 -11.77 2.05
CA TYR A 46 8.87 -12.51 2.81
C TYR A 46 8.92 -12.20 4.31
N ARG A 47 10.09 -12.24 4.93
CA ARG A 47 10.25 -11.97 6.37
C ARG A 47 9.84 -10.55 6.73
N LEU A 48 10.18 -9.57 5.89
CA LEU A 48 9.81 -8.17 6.10
C LEU A 48 8.31 -7.92 5.88
N ALA A 49 7.71 -8.55 4.87
CA ALA A 49 6.26 -8.51 4.68
C ALA A 49 5.52 -9.13 5.88
N VAL A 50 6.01 -10.24 6.46
CA VAL A 50 5.43 -10.82 7.69
C VAL A 50 5.62 -9.88 8.88
N LYS A 51 6.77 -9.19 8.99
CA LYS A 51 7.07 -8.26 10.09
C LYS A 51 6.07 -7.11 10.18
N ALA A 52 5.54 -6.64 9.05
CA ALA A 52 4.58 -5.54 8.99
C ALA A 52 3.33 -5.78 9.86
N ASP A 53 2.80 -7.01 9.84
CA ASP A 53 1.67 -7.42 10.70
C ASP A 53 1.64 -8.96 10.86
N PRO A 54 2.42 -9.53 11.79
CA PRO A 54 2.55 -10.98 11.91
C PRO A 54 1.24 -11.66 12.33
N VAL A 55 0.37 -10.94 13.07
CA VAL A 55 -0.93 -11.45 13.50
C VAL A 55 -1.90 -11.54 12.32
N SER A 56 -1.93 -10.52 11.45
CA SER A 56 -2.74 -10.56 10.23
C SER A 56 -2.15 -11.49 9.19
N ALA A 57 -0.82 -11.65 9.10
CA ALA A 57 -0.19 -12.58 8.17
C ALA A 57 -0.58 -14.05 8.43
N PHE A 58 -0.88 -14.40 9.69
CA PHE A 58 -1.34 -15.74 10.02
C PHE A 58 -2.67 -16.08 9.33
N GLY A 59 -2.63 -17.13 8.49
CA GLY A 59 -3.76 -17.57 7.67
C GLY A 59 -4.05 -16.69 6.44
N GLY A 60 -3.16 -15.74 6.13
CA GLY A 60 -3.25 -14.92 4.91
C GLY A 60 -2.81 -15.67 3.66
N ILE A 61 -2.97 -15.02 2.51
CA ILE A 61 -2.46 -15.47 1.22
C ILE A 61 -1.17 -14.72 0.91
N VAL A 62 -0.14 -15.48 0.54
CA VAL A 62 1.19 -14.96 0.21
C VAL A 62 1.38 -15.07 -1.30
N ALA A 63 1.80 -13.98 -1.94
CA ALA A 63 2.10 -13.93 -3.35
C ALA A 63 3.50 -13.36 -3.60
N PHE A 64 4.15 -13.88 -4.63
CA PHE A 64 5.49 -13.49 -5.08
C PHE A 64 5.43 -13.19 -6.59
N ASN A 65 6.14 -12.17 -7.05
CA ASN A 65 6.26 -11.85 -8.49
C ASN A 65 7.49 -12.50 -9.15
N VAL A 66 8.21 -13.35 -8.41
CA VAL A 66 9.33 -14.17 -8.90
C VAL A 66 9.09 -15.63 -8.55
N GLU A 67 9.76 -16.52 -9.27
CA GLU A 67 9.73 -17.95 -9.00
C GLU A 67 10.35 -18.28 -7.64
N VAL A 68 9.81 -19.28 -6.94
CA VAL A 68 10.22 -19.65 -5.57
C VAL A 68 10.48 -21.15 -5.50
N ASP A 69 11.52 -21.64 -6.17
CA ASP A 69 11.72 -23.07 -6.44
C ASP A 69 11.99 -23.93 -5.20
N GLU A 70 13.08 -23.65 -4.48
CA GLU A 70 13.49 -24.48 -3.33
C GLU A 70 12.46 -24.44 -2.19
N GLY A 71 11.79 -23.30 -2.02
CA GLY A 71 10.73 -23.14 -1.02
C GLY A 71 9.46 -23.92 -1.38
N LEU A 72 9.11 -24.00 -2.66
CA LEU A 72 7.91 -24.69 -3.14
C LEU A 72 7.93 -26.17 -2.77
N GLU A 73 9.05 -26.85 -3.01
CA GLU A 73 9.21 -28.29 -2.73
C GLU A 73 9.10 -28.59 -1.23
N ILE A 74 9.63 -27.71 -0.38
CA ILE A 74 9.47 -27.85 1.08
C ILE A 74 8.03 -27.61 1.52
N LEU A 75 7.31 -26.69 0.87
CA LEU A 75 5.90 -26.39 1.17
C LEU A 75 4.97 -27.50 0.68
N ARG A 76 5.30 -28.14 -0.45
CA ARG A 76 4.66 -29.33 -1.02
C ARG A 76 4.84 -30.54 -0.08
N GLY A 77 4.04 -30.57 0.99
CA GLY A 77 4.01 -31.68 1.95
C GLY A 77 3.90 -31.25 3.41
N LYS A 78 4.16 -29.97 3.72
CA LYS A 78 4.06 -29.46 5.10
C LYS A 78 2.64 -29.33 5.62
N SER A 79 1.66 -29.14 4.75
CA SER A 79 0.26 -29.03 5.15
C SER A 79 -0.67 -29.59 4.08
N LYS A 80 -1.68 -30.34 4.51
CA LYS A 80 -2.78 -30.80 3.66
C LYS A 80 -3.75 -29.67 3.26
N THR A 81 -3.66 -28.51 3.92
CA THR A 81 -4.54 -27.36 3.70
C THR A 81 -3.85 -26.21 2.97
N LEU A 82 -2.56 -26.31 2.66
CA LEU A 82 -1.89 -25.31 1.84
C LEU A 82 -2.30 -25.48 0.38
N ARG A 83 -2.66 -24.39 -0.28
CA ARG A 83 -2.92 -24.34 -1.72
C ARG A 83 -1.79 -23.54 -2.36
N ILE A 84 -1.20 -24.10 -3.40
CA ILE A 84 -0.11 -23.48 -4.17
C ILE A 84 -0.67 -23.25 -5.57
N LEU A 85 -0.53 -22.01 -6.06
CA LEU A 85 -1.02 -21.57 -7.34
C LEU A 85 0.12 -20.96 -8.15
N GLU A 86 0.04 -21.13 -9.45
CA GLU A 86 0.87 -20.44 -10.43
C GLU A 86 -0.06 -19.65 -11.35
N ALA A 87 0.32 -18.41 -11.65
CA ALA A 87 -0.48 -17.50 -12.46
C ALA A 87 0.40 -16.67 -13.39
N ASN A 88 -0.16 -16.25 -14.52
CA ASN A 88 0.52 -15.34 -15.43
C ASN A 88 0.44 -13.90 -14.91
N LYS A 89 1.49 -13.11 -15.16
CA LYS A 89 1.49 -11.67 -14.85
C LYS A 89 0.30 -10.98 -15.52
N ASN A 90 -0.31 -10.05 -14.80
CA ASN A 90 -1.41 -9.26 -15.34
C ASN A 90 -0.95 -8.35 -16.49
N LYS A 91 -1.85 -8.18 -17.46
CA LYS A 91 -1.73 -7.18 -18.53
C LYS A 91 -2.58 -5.97 -18.16
N GLN A 92 -2.09 -4.77 -18.47
CA GLN A 92 -2.84 -3.51 -18.37
C GLN A 92 -3.97 -3.43 -19.40
N GLY A 93 -4.86 -2.45 -19.25
CA GLY A 93 -5.95 -2.15 -20.17
C GLY A 93 -7.12 -3.13 -20.05
N LYS A 94 -7.34 -3.68 -18.86
CA LYS A 94 -8.46 -4.59 -18.59
C LYS A 94 -9.69 -3.80 -18.12
N LEU A 95 -10.84 -4.47 -18.15
CA LEU A 95 -12.05 -3.95 -17.53
C LEU A 95 -12.21 -4.55 -16.12
N SER A 96 -12.61 -3.71 -15.17
CA SER A 96 -13.04 -4.10 -13.83
C SER A 96 -14.56 -4.16 -13.80
N LEU A 97 -15.09 -5.30 -13.34
CA LEU A 97 -16.52 -5.54 -13.18
C LEU A 97 -16.89 -5.61 -11.69
N ARG A 98 -17.94 -4.89 -11.29
CA ARG A 98 -18.47 -4.92 -9.92
C ARG A 98 -19.96 -5.23 -9.93
N GLN A 99 -20.37 -6.27 -9.22
CA GLN A 99 -21.80 -6.59 -9.07
C GLN A 99 -22.48 -5.53 -8.18
N VAL A 100 -23.67 -5.11 -8.59
CA VAL A 100 -24.59 -4.28 -7.79
C VAL A 100 -25.99 -4.90 -7.85
N GLY A 101 -26.90 -4.45 -6.98
CA GLY A 101 -28.28 -4.94 -6.98
C GLY A 101 -28.92 -4.78 -8.36
N GLY A 102 -29.24 -5.90 -9.03
CA GLY A 102 -29.88 -5.90 -10.35
C GLY A 102 -28.94 -5.76 -11.56
N GLY A 103 -27.61 -5.78 -11.40
CA GLY A 103 -26.70 -5.68 -12.55
C GLY A 103 -25.21 -5.61 -12.22
N TRP A 104 -24.46 -4.97 -13.13
CA TRP A 104 -23.01 -4.83 -13.06
C TRP A 104 -22.59 -3.39 -13.39
N LEU A 105 -21.58 -2.90 -12.71
CA LEU A 105 -20.80 -1.73 -13.10
C LEU A 105 -19.55 -2.22 -13.85
N VAL A 106 -19.15 -1.47 -14.88
CA VAL A 106 -17.95 -1.72 -15.67
C VAL A 106 -17.14 -0.42 -15.71
N GLN A 107 -15.84 -0.52 -15.46
CA GLN A 107 -14.89 0.59 -15.55
C GLN A 107 -13.53 0.07 -16.05
N ASP A 108 -12.65 0.96 -16.48
CA ASP A 108 -11.25 0.60 -16.75
C ASP A 108 -10.53 0.17 -15.46
N SER A 109 -9.57 -0.73 -15.56
CA SER A 109 -8.67 -1.04 -14.46
C SER A 109 -7.81 0.17 -14.10
N ASP A 110 -7.58 0.33 -12.81
CA ASP A 110 -6.62 1.29 -12.29
C ASP A 110 -5.22 0.70 -12.48
N ASP A 111 -4.55 1.05 -13.58
CA ASP A 111 -3.29 0.44 -14.02
C ASP A 111 -2.07 1.35 -13.82
N LEU A 112 -2.27 2.56 -13.28
CA LEU A 112 -1.20 3.54 -13.12
C LEU A 112 -0.17 3.06 -12.09
N THR A 113 1.11 3.21 -12.43
CA THR A 113 2.25 2.98 -11.55
C THR A 113 2.97 4.30 -11.24
N PRO A 114 3.93 4.34 -10.29
CA PRO A 114 4.70 5.55 -10.01
C PRO A 114 5.43 6.12 -11.23
N GLN A 115 5.78 5.28 -12.21
CA GLN A 115 6.46 5.70 -13.45
C GLN A 115 5.54 6.44 -14.42
N ASP A 116 4.21 6.27 -14.29
CA ASP A 116 3.23 6.89 -15.18
C ASP A 116 2.81 8.30 -14.72
N ILE A 117 3.24 8.72 -13.52
CA ILE A 117 2.77 9.96 -12.89
C ILE A 117 3.93 10.82 -12.39
N GLN A 118 3.62 12.05 -11.99
CA GLN A 118 4.60 12.95 -11.36
C GLN A 118 4.26 13.15 -9.89
N PHE A 119 5.25 12.94 -9.03
CA PHE A 119 5.20 13.30 -7.61
C PHE A 119 5.67 14.74 -7.45
N LYS A 120 4.75 15.70 -7.52
CA LYS A 120 5.06 17.12 -7.46
C LYS A 120 5.33 17.56 -6.02
N VAL A 121 6.56 17.98 -5.72
CA VAL A 121 6.88 18.62 -4.43
C VAL A 121 6.14 19.96 -4.33
N VAL A 122 5.32 20.12 -3.29
CA VAL A 122 4.56 21.35 -3.02
C VAL A 122 4.93 22.03 -1.70
N SER A 123 5.68 21.34 -0.84
CA SER A 123 6.31 21.91 0.36
C SER A 123 7.63 22.61 0.04
N GLU A 124 8.15 23.39 0.99
CA GLU A 124 9.49 23.99 0.94
C GLU A 124 10.61 22.95 1.01
N ARG A 125 10.46 21.94 1.87
CA ARG A 125 11.43 20.84 1.97
C ARG A 125 11.28 19.90 0.78
N THR A 126 12.36 19.69 0.05
CA THR A 126 12.46 18.64 -0.97
C THR A 126 12.79 17.31 -0.29
N PRO A 127 12.13 16.19 -0.63
CA PRO A 127 12.43 14.90 -0.04
C PRO A 127 13.83 14.43 -0.42
N LEU A 128 14.45 13.64 0.46
CA LEU A 128 15.64 12.87 0.08
C LEU A 128 15.27 11.82 -0.97
N GLU A 129 16.24 11.35 -1.73
CA GLU A 129 16.02 10.35 -2.79
C GLU A 129 15.34 9.08 -2.25
N ASN A 130 15.78 8.60 -1.09
CA ASN A 130 15.17 7.44 -0.43
C ASN A 130 13.74 7.72 0.07
N GLU A 131 13.44 8.94 0.54
CA GLU A 131 12.08 9.30 0.98
C GLU A 131 11.12 9.41 -0.21
N LEU A 132 11.59 9.89 -1.37
CA LEU A 132 10.80 9.93 -2.60
C LEU A 132 10.52 8.50 -3.08
N HIS A 133 11.54 7.65 -3.13
CA HIS A 133 11.40 6.24 -3.48
C HIS A 133 10.42 5.50 -2.55
N ASP A 134 10.52 5.73 -1.25
CA ASP A 134 9.58 5.15 -0.27
C ASP A 134 8.15 5.70 -0.43
N ALA A 135 7.99 6.96 -0.85
CA ALA A 135 6.69 7.55 -1.14
C ALA A 135 6.04 6.93 -2.38
N GLU A 136 6.83 6.66 -3.43
CA GLU A 136 6.39 5.93 -4.63
C GLU A 136 5.94 4.51 -4.28
N PHE A 137 6.74 3.79 -3.47
CA PHE A 137 6.40 2.46 -2.98
C PHE A 137 5.13 2.46 -2.11
N ALA A 138 5.00 3.41 -1.18
CA ALA A 138 3.82 3.55 -0.32
C ALA A 138 2.57 3.88 -1.15
N TRP A 139 2.71 4.73 -2.16
CA TRP A 139 1.63 5.13 -3.07
C TRP A 139 1.15 3.94 -3.91
N LEU A 140 2.08 3.12 -4.42
CA LEU A 140 1.69 1.89 -5.12
C LEU A 140 1.00 0.89 -4.19
N CYS A 141 1.46 0.77 -2.94
CA CYS A 141 0.79 -0.08 -1.95
C CYS A 141 -0.62 0.42 -1.60
N VAL A 142 -0.81 1.72 -1.39
CA VAL A 142 -2.09 2.28 -0.91
C VAL A 142 -3.23 2.07 -1.92
N LYS A 143 -2.90 2.01 -3.22
CA LYS A 143 -3.82 1.63 -4.32
C LYS A 143 -4.57 0.32 -4.08
N HIS A 144 -3.95 -0.62 -3.37
CA HIS A 144 -4.53 -1.95 -3.11
C HIS A 144 -5.21 -2.06 -1.73
N VAL A 145 -5.19 -1.01 -0.93
CA VAL A 145 -5.83 -0.96 0.40
C VAL A 145 -7.23 -0.36 0.28
N LYS A 146 -8.22 -0.91 0.98
CA LYS A 146 -9.59 -0.39 0.97
C LYS A 146 -9.68 1.00 1.61
N SER A 147 -10.44 1.90 0.99
CA SER A 147 -10.55 3.31 1.37
C SER A 147 -11.39 3.55 2.64
N ASN A 148 -11.11 4.60 3.43
CA ASN A 148 -9.97 5.51 3.32
C ASN A 148 -8.68 4.80 3.74
N ALA A 149 -7.62 4.94 2.94
CA ALA A 149 -6.40 4.18 3.11
C ALA A 149 -5.19 5.07 3.42
N ILE A 150 -4.36 4.59 4.35
CA ILE A 150 -3.04 5.14 4.65
C ILE A 150 -2.05 3.99 4.66
N VAL A 151 -0.94 4.13 3.94
CA VAL A 151 0.22 3.24 4.02
C VAL A 151 1.43 4.04 4.47
N ILE A 152 2.19 3.47 5.40
CA ILE A 152 3.50 3.96 5.81
C ILE A 152 4.53 2.93 5.36
N ALA A 153 5.55 3.38 4.64
CA ALA A 153 6.60 2.53 4.14
C ALA A 153 7.98 3.15 4.32
N LYS A 154 8.99 2.29 4.43
CA LYS A 154 10.39 2.67 4.51
C LYS A 154 11.27 1.58 3.94
N ASP A 155 12.30 1.96 3.20
CA ASP A 155 13.24 1.05 2.55
C ASP A 155 12.51 -0.08 1.79
N ASP A 156 11.59 0.26 0.87
CA ASP A 156 10.81 -0.74 0.09
C ASP A 156 10.00 -1.74 0.95
N CYS A 157 9.62 -1.36 2.18
CA CYS A 157 8.84 -2.20 3.09
C CYS A 157 7.67 -1.43 3.69
N MET A 158 6.48 -2.03 3.63
CA MET A 158 5.32 -1.55 4.38
C MET A 158 5.59 -1.73 5.87
N LEU A 159 5.58 -0.62 6.62
CA LEU A 159 5.68 -0.62 8.08
C LEU A 159 4.30 -0.71 8.73
N GLY A 160 3.28 -0.16 8.08
CA GLY A 160 1.92 -0.18 8.59
C GLY A 160 0.91 0.31 7.57
N MET A 161 -0.32 -0.21 7.68
CA MET A 161 -1.45 0.27 6.90
C MET A 161 -2.70 0.41 7.75
N GLY A 162 -3.49 1.45 7.47
CA GLY A 162 -4.85 1.63 7.95
C GLY A 162 -5.83 1.58 6.80
N SER A 163 -6.84 0.73 6.93
CA SER A 163 -7.77 0.38 5.85
C SER A 163 -9.21 0.54 6.29
N GLY A 164 -10.06 0.95 5.34
CA GLY A 164 -11.52 0.81 5.43
C GLY A 164 -12.20 1.72 6.44
N GLN A 165 -11.51 2.75 6.95
CA GLN A 165 -12.11 3.65 7.93
C GLN A 165 -12.97 4.73 7.26
N PRO A 166 -14.14 5.07 7.82
CA PRO A 166 -14.93 6.21 7.37
C PRO A 166 -14.17 7.54 7.51
N ASN A 167 -13.30 7.65 8.52
CA ASN A 167 -12.46 8.82 8.77
C ASN A 167 -10.98 8.47 8.58
N ARG A 168 -10.27 9.29 7.80
CA ARG A 168 -8.87 9.06 7.45
C ARG A 168 -7.89 9.21 8.61
N VAL A 169 -8.19 10.04 9.60
CA VAL A 169 -7.34 10.15 10.80
C VAL A 169 -7.26 8.81 11.55
N GLU A 170 -8.32 8.01 11.52
CA GLU A 170 -8.31 6.67 12.12
C GLU A 170 -7.47 5.69 11.29
N SER A 171 -7.52 5.77 9.96
CA SER A 171 -6.60 5.02 9.10
C SER A 171 -5.14 5.38 9.39
N LEU A 172 -4.83 6.68 9.54
CA LEU A 172 -3.49 7.12 9.94
C LEU A 172 -3.09 6.51 11.28
N ARG A 173 -3.93 6.63 12.31
CA ARG A 173 -3.64 6.09 13.65
C ARG A 173 -3.39 4.59 13.65
N ILE A 174 -4.15 3.84 12.86
CA ILE A 174 -3.91 2.40 12.68
C ILE A 174 -2.53 2.18 12.04
N ALA A 175 -2.22 2.89 10.95
CA ALA A 175 -0.94 2.76 10.26
C ALA A 175 0.25 3.12 11.18
N LEU A 176 0.16 4.23 11.92
CA LEU A 176 1.16 4.68 12.89
C LEU A 176 1.37 3.65 14.01
N ARG A 177 0.29 3.11 14.58
CA ARG A 177 0.39 2.08 15.63
C ARG A 177 1.10 0.82 15.14
N LYS A 178 0.91 0.44 13.87
CA LYS A 178 1.60 -0.71 13.27
C LYS A 178 3.07 -0.40 12.98
N ALA A 179 3.36 0.78 12.42
CA ALA A 179 4.72 1.20 12.10
C ALA A 179 5.60 1.40 13.36
N GLY A 180 4.99 1.77 14.49
CA GLY A 180 5.70 1.95 15.75
C GLY A 180 6.85 2.97 15.62
N ASP A 181 7.98 2.68 16.24
CA ASP A 181 9.16 3.57 16.20
C ASP A 181 9.85 3.64 14.83
N GLU A 182 9.56 2.70 13.93
CA GLU A 182 10.16 2.64 12.58
C GLU A 182 9.59 3.73 11.65
N VAL A 183 8.52 4.43 12.07
CA VAL A 183 7.90 5.55 11.35
C VAL A 183 8.85 6.73 11.08
N LYS A 184 9.93 6.88 11.86
CA LYS A 184 10.83 8.03 11.77
C LYS A 184 11.57 8.04 10.42
N GLY A 185 11.36 9.10 9.65
CA GLY A 185 11.87 9.26 8.30
C GLY A 185 11.23 8.33 7.26
N ALA A 186 10.14 7.63 7.62
CA ALA A 186 9.36 6.85 6.67
C ALA A 186 8.52 7.77 5.77
N ALA A 187 8.11 7.25 4.63
CA ALA A 187 7.13 7.91 3.77
C ALA A 187 5.72 7.43 4.10
N LEU A 188 4.75 8.33 3.96
CA LEU A 188 3.33 8.05 4.07
C LEU A 188 2.66 8.32 2.72
N ALA A 189 1.77 7.43 2.30
CA ALA A 189 0.87 7.69 1.18
C ALA A 189 -0.60 7.58 1.60
N SER A 190 -1.43 8.48 1.05
CA SER A 190 -2.88 8.40 1.14
C SER A 190 -3.51 8.15 -0.22
N ASP A 191 -4.55 7.30 -0.26
CA ASP A 191 -5.32 7.03 -1.47
C ASP A 191 -6.10 8.25 -2.00
N ALA A 192 -6.35 9.25 -1.15
CA ALA A 192 -7.13 10.45 -1.43
C ALA A 192 -6.56 11.68 -0.71
N PHE A 193 -7.07 12.89 -1.01
CA PHE A 193 -6.56 14.14 -0.44
C PHE A 193 -6.98 14.37 1.02
N PHE A 194 -6.15 14.95 1.87
CA PHE A 194 -6.52 15.23 3.26
C PHE A 194 -7.52 16.41 3.35
N PRO A 195 -8.71 16.21 3.94
CA PRO A 195 -9.72 17.27 4.01
C PRO A 195 -9.38 18.35 5.06
N PHE A 196 -8.59 17.98 6.08
CA PHE A 196 -8.14 18.85 7.16
C PHE A 196 -6.68 18.52 7.49
N ALA A 197 -5.88 19.55 7.76
CA ALA A 197 -4.46 19.38 8.09
C ALA A 197 -4.18 19.58 9.59
N TRP A 198 -4.60 20.73 10.13
CA TRP A 198 -4.36 21.13 11.51
C TRP A 198 -5.26 20.37 12.51
N ASN A 199 -4.65 19.85 13.57
CA ASN A 199 -5.25 18.97 14.57
C ASN A 199 -5.92 17.72 13.97
N ASP A 200 -5.44 17.28 12.81
CA ASP A 200 -5.94 16.12 12.06
C ASP A 200 -4.75 15.30 11.50
N ALA A 201 -4.99 14.49 10.48
CA ALA A 201 -4.08 13.47 9.98
C ALA A 201 -2.73 14.02 9.52
N VAL A 202 -2.69 15.15 8.80
CA VAL A 202 -1.42 15.72 8.31
C VAL A 202 -0.53 16.13 9.48
N GLU A 203 -1.06 16.88 10.44
CA GLU A 203 -0.29 17.31 11.60
C GLU A 203 0.13 16.13 12.49
N GLU A 204 -0.73 15.14 12.69
CA GLU A 204 -0.43 13.94 13.46
C GLU A 204 0.68 13.09 12.80
N ALA A 205 0.66 12.96 11.46
CA ALA A 205 1.74 12.33 10.69
C ALA A 205 3.07 13.09 10.84
N CYS A 206 3.03 14.42 10.71
CA CYS A 206 4.21 15.26 10.89
C CYS A 206 4.83 15.11 12.29
N LYS A 207 4.01 15.18 13.34
CA LYS A 207 4.46 15.00 14.74
C LYS A 207 5.03 13.62 15.03
N SER A 208 4.64 12.62 14.25
CA SER A 208 5.14 11.24 14.38
C SER A 208 6.52 11.04 13.75
N GLY A 209 7.04 12.02 13.01
CA GLY A 209 8.36 11.98 12.40
C GLY A 209 8.39 11.38 10.99
N ILE A 210 7.25 11.36 10.29
CA ILE A 210 7.20 11.07 8.84
C ILE A 210 8.11 12.05 8.08
N GLY A 211 8.89 11.55 7.13
CA GLY A 211 9.79 12.36 6.31
C GLY A 211 9.11 12.95 5.07
N ALA A 212 8.23 12.16 4.43
CA ALA A 212 7.49 12.58 3.25
C ALA A 212 6.03 12.08 3.28
N ILE A 213 5.11 12.90 2.81
CA ILE A 213 3.69 12.59 2.62
C ILE A 213 3.37 12.70 1.13
N ALA A 214 2.84 11.64 0.55
CA ALA A 214 2.26 11.62 -0.79
C ALA A 214 0.74 11.56 -0.72
N GLU A 215 0.08 12.50 -1.37
CA GLU A 215 -1.37 12.52 -1.52
C GLU A 215 -1.76 13.05 -2.92
N PRO A 216 -3.02 12.91 -3.35
CA PRO A 216 -3.43 13.41 -4.66
C PRO A 216 -3.47 14.95 -4.73
N GLY A 217 -3.75 15.63 -3.62
CA GLY A 217 -4.14 17.04 -3.62
C GLY A 217 -5.54 17.25 -4.24
N GLY A 218 -5.91 18.52 -4.46
CA GLY A 218 -7.21 18.92 -5.00
C GLY A 218 -8.25 19.29 -3.96
N SER A 219 -7.86 19.42 -2.68
CA SER A 219 -8.71 20.01 -1.65
C SER A 219 -8.80 21.52 -1.81
N ILE A 220 -9.95 22.11 -1.48
CA ILE A 220 -10.06 23.57 -1.30
C ILE A 220 -9.10 24.06 -0.20
N ARG A 221 -8.64 23.15 0.68
CA ARG A 221 -7.74 23.41 1.80
C ARG A 221 -6.33 22.86 1.61
N ASP A 222 -5.89 22.61 0.37
CA ASP A 222 -4.53 22.11 0.11
C ASP A 222 -3.43 22.98 0.75
N ASN A 223 -3.62 24.30 0.78
CA ASN A 223 -2.69 25.22 1.43
C ASN A 223 -2.52 24.93 2.93
N ASP A 224 -3.55 24.47 3.64
CA ASP A 224 -3.43 24.10 5.04
C ASP A 224 -2.47 22.92 5.23
N ALA A 225 -2.50 21.94 4.30
CA ALA A 225 -1.60 20.78 4.33
C ALA A 225 -0.15 21.19 4.00
N ILE A 226 0.04 22.06 3.01
CA ILE A 226 1.35 22.63 2.64
C ILE A 226 1.95 23.39 3.83
N ASP A 227 1.19 24.31 4.43
CA ASP A 227 1.63 25.11 5.58
C ASP A 227 1.95 24.22 6.79
N CYS A 228 1.17 23.17 7.00
CA CYS A 228 1.42 22.19 8.06
C CYS A 228 2.75 21.45 7.83
N CYS A 229 2.95 20.89 6.64
CA CYS A 229 4.18 20.18 6.30
C CYS A 229 5.41 21.10 6.39
N ASN A 230 5.30 22.35 5.91
CA ASN A 230 6.37 23.35 6.01
C ASN A 230 6.74 23.65 7.46
N LYS A 231 5.74 23.85 8.33
CA LYS A 231 5.97 24.11 9.77
C LYS A 231 6.76 22.99 10.45
N TYR A 232 6.52 21.74 10.08
CA TYR A 232 7.17 20.57 10.69
C TYR A 232 8.40 20.07 9.91
N GLY A 233 8.74 20.70 8.78
CA GLY A 233 9.86 20.27 7.93
C GLY A 233 9.62 18.90 7.31
N VAL A 234 8.40 18.62 6.87
CA VAL A 234 8.01 17.39 6.17
C VAL A 234 7.82 17.70 4.69
N SER A 235 8.25 16.79 3.81
CA SER A 235 8.01 16.94 2.38
C SER A 235 6.60 16.53 2.01
N LEU A 236 5.89 17.36 1.25
CA LEU A 236 4.56 17.07 0.73
C LEU A 236 4.61 16.95 -0.79
N LEU A 237 4.09 15.83 -1.30
CA LEU A 237 4.08 15.44 -2.70
C LEU A 237 2.63 15.30 -3.19
N PHE A 238 2.26 16.05 -4.22
CA PHE A 238 0.97 15.92 -4.90
C PHE A 238 1.09 15.05 -6.15
N THR A 239 0.25 14.01 -6.24
CA THR A 239 0.24 13.05 -7.36
C THR A 239 -0.85 13.33 -8.40
N ASN A 240 -1.88 14.10 -8.05
CA ASN A 240 -3.10 14.32 -8.85
C ASN A 240 -3.88 13.04 -9.22
N VAL A 241 -3.57 11.91 -8.58
CA VAL A 241 -4.20 10.61 -8.87
C VAL A 241 -4.74 10.00 -7.59
N ARG A 242 -6.03 9.69 -7.59
CA ARG A 242 -6.77 9.14 -6.45
C ARG A 242 -7.11 7.67 -6.69
N HIS A 243 -6.80 6.80 -5.73
CA HIS A 243 -6.99 5.36 -5.82
C HIS A 243 -8.09 4.85 -4.87
N PHE A 244 -9.32 5.34 -5.02
CA PHE A 244 -10.41 4.84 -4.18
C PHE A 244 -10.74 3.37 -4.49
N ARG A 245 -10.84 2.56 -3.43
CA ARG A 245 -11.12 1.13 -3.51
C ARG A 245 -12.14 0.70 -2.45
N HIS A 246 -13.23 0.07 -2.90
CA HIS A 246 -14.31 -0.46 -2.06
C HIS A 246 -14.50 -1.97 -2.24
#